data_AF-A0A920M8G8-F1
#
_entry.id   AF-A0A920M8G8-F1
#
_cell.length_a   1.000
_cell.length_b   1.000
_cell.length_c   1.000
_cell.angle_alpha   90.00
_cell.angle_beta   90.00
_cell.angle_gamma   90.00
#
_symmetry.space_group_name_H-M   'P 1'
#
loop_
_entity.id
_entity.type
_entity.pdbx_description
1 polymer ?
#
loop_
_entity_poly.entity_id
_entity_poly.type
_entity_poly.pdbx_seq_one_letter_code
_entity_poly.pdbx_strand_id
1 'polypeptide(L)'
;MYFVEGIMFLISEPIDDQEATHGNGSTIGFSAKDPAMADAWHEAGINSGGTTCEGPPGPREGMGMKFYLAYLRDPSGNKLCALHNMNS
;
A
#
# COMPACT_ATOMS: atom_id res chain seq x y z
N MET A 1 2.40 -8.33 14.17
CA MET A 1 3.28 -7.13 14.12
C MET A 1 4.41 -7.42 13.16
N TYR A 2 4.72 -6.50 12.26
CA TYR A 2 5.80 -6.61 11.28
C TYR A 2 6.78 -5.46 11.49
N PHE A 3 8.08 -5.76 11.55
CA PHE A 3 9.14 -4.82 11.84
C PHE A 3 10.16 -4.81 10.71
N VAL A 4 10.41 -3.65 10.12
CA VAL A 4 11.44 -3.46 9.09
C VAL A 4 12.10 -2.11 9.30
N GLU A 5 13.42 -2.09 9.43
CA GLU A 5 14.23 -0.85 9.47
C GLU A 5 13.74 0.20 10.47
N GLY A 6 13.26 -0.23 11.64
CA GLY A 6 12.73 0.67 12.68
C GLY A 6 11.28 1.12 12.46
N ILE A 7 10.63 0.68 11.39
CA ILE A 7 9.20 0.87 11.15
C ILE A 7 8.44 -0.34 11.69
N MET A 8 7.32 -0.10 12.39
CA MET A 8 6.40 -1.12 12.86
C MET A 8 5.05 -0.98 12.14
N PHE A 9 4.56 -2.08 11.56
CA PHE A 9 3.21 -2.19 11.01
C PHE A 9 2.44 -3.27 11.78
N LEU A 10 1.20 -2.97 12.18
CA LEU A 10 0.39 -3.87 12.98
C LEU A 10 -0.96 -4.08 12.31
N ILE A 11 -1.45 -5.31 12.40
CA ILE A 11 -2.82 -5.70 12.09
C ILE A 11 -3.32 -6.35 13.38
N SER A 12 -4.50 -5.97 13.83
CA SER A 12 -5.14 -6.50 15.04
C SER A 12 -6.65 -6.51 14.86
N GLU A 13 -7.31 -7.34 15.65
CA GLU A 13 -8.75 -7.18 15.89
C GLU A 13 -8.99 -5.82 16.56
N PRO A 14 -10.10 -5.11 16.23
CA PRO A 14 -10.47 -3.87 16.90
C PRO A 14 -10.68 -4.10 18.40
N ILE A 15 -10.15 -3.19 19.23
CA ILE A 15 -10.20 -3.32 20.70
C ILE A 15 -11.61 -3.13 21.29
N ASP A 16 -12.54 -2.60 20.50
CA ASP A 16 -13.95 -2.37 20.87
C ASP A 16 -14.89 -3.51 20.41
N ASP A 17 -14.31 -4.62 19.94
CA ASP A 17 -15.00 -5.82 19.45
C ASP A 17 -15.99 -5.56 18.29
N GLN A 18 -15.92 -4.41 17.63
CA GLN A 18 -16.70 -4.13 16.43
C GLN A 18 -16.00 -4.69 15.18
N GLU A 19 -16.75 -4.80 14.07
CA GLU A 19 -16.16 -5.17 12.79
C GLU A 19 -15.08 -4.16 12.37
N ALA A 20 -13.94 -4.67 11.88
CA ALA A 20 -12.91 -3.80 11.32
C ALA A 20 -13.47 -3.05 10.11
N THR A 21 -13.23 -1.74 10.06
CA THR A 21 -13.64 -0.89 8.93
C THR A 21 -12.45 -0.12 8.38
N HIS A 22 -12.52 0.22 7.09
CA HIS A 22 -11.53 1.09 6.48
C HIS A 22 -11.90 2.58 6.66
N GLY A 23 -10.90 3.43 6.83
CA GLY A 23 -11.10 4.88 6.82
C GLY A 23 -11.24 5.43 5.39
N ASN A 24 -12.34 6.13 5.08
CA ASN A 24 -12.43 6.86 3.81
C ASN A 24 -11.37 7.97 3.75
N GLY A 25 -10.66 8.08 2.63
CA GLY A 25 -9.52 8.99 2.45
C GLY A 25 -8.22 8.56 3.14
N SER A 26 -8.21 7.45 3.90
CA SER A 26 -7.00 6.91 4.52
C SER A 26 -6.20 6.07 3.54
N THR A 27 -4.87 6.12 3.62
CA THR A 27 -3.95 5.26 2.85
C THR A 27 -2.69 4.99 3.66
N ILE A 28 -2.27 3.72 3.73
CA ILE A 28 -1.00 3.33 4.35
C ILE A 28 0.03 3.11 3.23
N GLY A 29 1.11 3.89 3.25
CA GLY A 29 2.18 3.83 2.26
C GLY A 29 3.40 3.05 2.77
N PHE A 30 3.88 2.13 1.96
CA PHE A 30 5.12 1.39 2.15
C PHE A 30 6.16 1.84 1.12
N SER A 31 7.40 2.05 1.57
CA SER A 31 8.50 2.40 0.68
C SER A 31 8.94 1.18 -0.15
N ALA A 32 8.96 1.33 -1.47
CA ALA A 32 9.54 0.38 -2.40
C ALA A 32 10.90 0.90 -2.89
N LYS A 33 11.89 0.01 -2.94
CA LYS A 33 13.25 0.36 -3.34
C LYS A 33 13.37 0.73 -4.83
N ASP A 34 12.51 0.17 -5.67
CA ASP A 34 12.48 0.36 -7.12
C ASP A 34 11.07 0.03 -7.68
N PRO A 35 10.77 0.37 -8.96
CA PRO A 35 9.48 0.04 -9.58
C PRO A 35 9.16 -1.46 -9.61
N ALA A 36 10.16 -2.31 -9.82
CA ALA A 36 9.97 -3.76 -9.90
C ALA A 36 9.49 -4.35 -8.56
N MET A 37 9.98 -3.81 -7.43
CA MET A 37 9.50 -4.16 -6.10
C MET A 37 8.05 -3.73 -5.88
N ALA A 38 7.63 -2.58 -6.39
CA ALA A 38 6.24 -2.14 -6.30
C ALA A 38 5.31 -3.03 -7.14
N ASP A 39 5.74 -3.48 -8.33
CA ASP A 39 5.00 -4.44 -9.15
C ASP A 39 4.88 -5.79 -8.46
N ALA A 40 5.99 -6.34 -7.96
CA ALA A 40 6.01 -7.60 -7.24
C ALA A 40 5.17 -7.56 -5.96
N TRP A 41 5.20 -6.44 -5.24
CA TRP A 41 4.34 -6.20 -4.08
C TRP A 41 2.86 -6.23 -4.46
N HIS A 42 2.49 -5.59 -5.57
CA HIS A 42 1.11 -5.57 -6.04
C HIS A 42 0.64 -6.97 -6.45
N GLU A 43 1.42 -7.69 -7.25
CA GLU A 43 1.12 -9.06 -7.67
C GLU A 43 0.96 -10.01 -6.46
N ALA A 44 1.88 -9.94 -5.49
CA ALA A 44 1.81 -10.74 -4.27
C ALA A 44 0.54 -10.45 -3.46
N GLY A 45 0.15 -9.17 -3.36
CA GLY A 45 -1.07 -8.76 -2.68
C GLY A 45 -2.35 -9.28 -3.36
N ILE A 46 -2.44 -9.20 -4.68
CA ILE A 46 -3.56 -9.78 -5.45
C ILE A 46 -3.66 -11.29 -5.22
N ASN A 47 -2.54 -12.00 -5.32
CA ASN A 47 -2.49 -13.45 -5.12
C ASN A 47 -2.81 -13.87 -3.67
N SER A 48 -2.75 -12.93 -2.71
CA SER A 48 -3.04 -13.14 -1.29
C SER A 48 -4.43 -12.65 -0.86
N GLY A 49 -5.32 -12.36 -1.81
CA GLY A 49 -6.70 -11.94 -1.54
C GLY A 49 -6.93 -10.43 -1.47
N GLY A 50 -5.91 -9.63 -1.76
CA GLY A 50 -6.07 -8.20 -2.02
C GLY A 50 -6.78 -7.95 -3.34
N THR A 51 -7.28 -6.73 -3.52
CA THR A 51 -7.94 -6.30 -4.76
C THR A 51 -7.25 -5.05 -5.32
N THR A 52 -7.18 -4.96 -6.65
CA THR A 52 -6.67 -3.76 -7.33
C THR A 52 -7.57 -2.57 -7.01
N CYS A 53 -6.99 -1.39 -6.88
CA CYS A 53 -7.78 -0.16 -6.80
C CYS A 53 -7.11 0.98 -7.57
N GLU A 54 -7.92 1.96 -8.00
CA GLU A 54 -7.51 3.03 -8.90
C GLU A 54 -6.97 2.51 -10.25
N GLY A 55 -5.89 3.10 -10.76
CA GLY A 55 -5.20 2.67 -11.96
C GLY A 55 -4.09 1.65 -11.67
N PRO A 56 -3.62 0.92 -12.70
CA PRO A 56 -2.58 -0.09 -12.55
C PRO A 56 -1.28 0.49 -11.97
N PRO A 57 -0.39 -0.36 -11.41
CA PRO A 57 0.96 0.02 -11.04
C PRO A 57 1.64 0.82 -12.15
N GLY A 58 2.29 1.92 -11.77
CA GLY A 58 2.96 2.76 -12.76
C GLY A 58 3.39 4.13 -12.24
N PRO A 59 4.08 4.91 -13.09
CA PRO A 59 4.51 6.25 -12.76
C PRO A 59 3.31 7.20 -12.61
N ARG A 60 3.40 8.11 -11.65
CA ARG A 60 2.53 9.27 -11.47
C ARG A 60 3.41 10.49 -11.26
N GLU A 61 3.09 11.56 -11.98
CA GLU A 61 3.84 12.81 -11.94
C GLU A 61 2.89 13.98 -11.74
N GLY A 62 3.28 14.92 -10.88
CA GLY A 62 2.50 16.12 -10.58
C GLY A 62 3.05 16.86 -9.38
N MET A 63 2.78 18.17 -9.31
CA MET A 63 3.19 19.03 -8.18
C MET A 63 4.71 18.98 -7.89
N GLY A 64 5.55 18.78 -8.92
CA GLY A 64 7.01 18.67 -8.77
C GLY A 64 7.50 17.33 -8.23
N MET A 65 6.63 16.31 -8.15
CA MET A 65 6.97 14.98 -7.66
C MET A 65 6.76 13.93 -8.74
N LYS A 66 7.65 12.94 -8.77
CA LYS A 66 7.56 11.75 -9.63
C LYS A 66 7.68 10.50 -8.78
N PHE A 67 6.63 9.69 -8.77
CA PHE A 67 6.56 8.46 -8.01
C PHE A 67 6.17 7.29 -8.91
N TYR A 68 6.68 6.11 -8.61
CA TYR A 68 6.07 4.87 -9.04
C TYR A 68 5.13 4.38 -7.94
N LEU A 69 3.86 4.19 -8.27
CA LEU A 69 2.82 3.84 -7.30
C LEU A 69 2.14 2.54 -7.71
N ALA A 70 1.89 1.68 -6.73
CA ALA A 70 1.04 0.51 -6.88
C ALA A 70 0.04 0.47 -5.70
N TYR A 71 -1.26 0.43 -6.00
CA TYR A 71 -2.31 0.51 -4.99
C TYR A 71 -3.10 -0.78 -4.88
N LEU A 72 -3.44 -1.16 -3.64
CA LEU A 72 -4.31 -2.28 -3.34
C LEU A 72 -5.32 -1.91 -2.26
N ARG A 73 -6.40 -2.68 -2.19
CA ARG A 73 -7.16 -2.85 -0.95
C ARG A 73 -6.83 -4.21 -0.35
N ASP A 74 -6.58 -4.24 0.95
CA ASP A 74 -6.49 -5.49 1.70
C ASP A 74 -7.88 -6.15 1.85
N PRO A 75 -7.97 -7.39 2.39
CA PRO A 75 -9.25 -8.08 2.58
C PRO A 75 -10.24 -7.35 3.49
N SER A 76 -9.78 -6.44 4.35
CA SER A 76 -10.61 -5.59 5.22
C SER A 76 -10.96 -4.24 4.56
N GLY A 77 -10.58 -4.04 3.30
CA GLY A 77 -10.85 -2.85 2.51
C GLY A 77 -9.90 -1.67 2.77
N ASN A 78 -8.88 -1.82 3.62
CA ASN A 78 -7.89 -0.77 3.88
C ASN A 78 -7.10 -0.49 2.60
N LYS A 79 -6.96 0.79 2.25
CA LYS A 79 -6.17 1.19 1.09
C LYS A 79 -4.68 1.22 1.44
N LEU A 80 -3.90 0.42 0.70
CA LEU A 80 -2.46 0.29 0.83
C LEU A 80 -1.77 0.78 -0.45
N CYS A 81 -0.54 1.25 -0.31
CA CYS A 81 0.27 1.73 -1.42
C CYS A 81 1.72 1.25 -1.27
N ALA A 82 2.30 0.68 -2.32
CA ALA A 82 3.75 0.64 -2.49
C ALA A 82 4.18 1.86 -3.32
N LEU A 83 5.10 2.65 -2.76
CA LEU A 83 5.57 3.90 -3.33
C LEU A 83 7.07 3.86 -3.49
N HIS A 84 7.55 4.13 -4.69
CA HIS A 84 8.96 4.39 -4.97
C HIS A 84 9.14 5.83 -5.46
N ASN A 85 9.99 6.59 -4.76
CA ASN A 85 10.35 7.95 -5.15
C ASN A 85 11.32 7.90 -6.34
N MET A 86 10.91 8.50 -7.45
CA MET A 86 11.70 8.56 -8.69
C MET A 86 12.36 9.92 -8.89
N ASN A 87 12.24 10.83 -7.92
CA ASN A 87 12.99 12.08 -7.91
C ASN A 87 14.45 11.79 -7.53
N SER A 88 15.36 12.20 -8.41
CA SER A 88 16.81 12.12 -8.22
C SER A 88 17.31 12.96 -7.05
#